data_AF-A0A132NLJ1-F1
#
_entry.id   AF-A0A132NLJ1-F1
#
_cell.length_a   1.000
_cell.length_b   1.000
_cell.length_c   1.000
_cell.angle_alpha   90.00
_cell.angle_beta   90.00
_cell.angle_gamma   90.00
#
_symmetry.space_group_name_H-M   'P 1'
#
loop_
_entity.id
_entity.type
_entity.pdbx_description
1 polymer ?
#
loop_
_entity_poly.entity_id
_entity_poly.type
_entity_poly.pdbx_seq_one_letter_code
_entity_poly.pdbx_strand_id
1 'polypeptide(L)'
;ISDAAPEYAPPGRALIASTVVGCGSAADPAGRDALERAVRRRLAVLYGMDTSRWDHVATYHIAEALPAMPPPHNFRRPVRLVGGLYVCGDHRASTSLQGAMVSGRRAARAVLADLGGHRVPG
;
A
#
# COMPACT_ATOMS: atom_id res chain seq x y z
N ILE A 1 6.14 -10.48 -10.61
CA ILE A 1 6.40 -10.72 -9.16
C ILE A 1 7.22 -11.98 -8.94
N SER A 2 6.96 -13.08 -9.68
CA SER A 2 7.72 -14.33 -9.53
C SER A 2 9.20 -14.21 -9.92
N ASP A 3 9.58 -13.23 -10.73
CA ASP A 3 10.99 -12.93 -11.01
C ASP A 3 11.77 -12.48 -9.75
N ALA A 4 11.07 -11.83 -8.81
CA ALA A 4 11.65 -11.41 -7.52
C ALA A 4 11.47 -12.48 -6.42
N ALA A 5 10.44 -13.33 -6.53
CA ALA A 5 10.11 -14.39 -5.57
C ALA A 5 9.56 -15.60 -6.32
N PRO A 6 10.42 -16.51 -6.82
CA PRO A 6 10.04 -17.63 -7.69
C PRO A 6 8.93 -18.53 -7.13
N GLU A 7 8.88 -18.68 -5.81
CA GLU A 7 7.88 -19.48 -5.08
C GLU A 7 6.43 -19.01 -5.27
N TYR A 8 6.21 -17.80 -5.80
CA TYR A 8 4.88 -17.28 -6.10
C TYR A 8 4.29 -17.78 -7.42
N ALA A 9 5.02 -18.57 -8.21
CA ALA A 9 4.49 -19.23 -9.40
C ALA A 9 4.94 -20.71 -9.48
N PRO A 10 4.10 -21.61 -10.03
CA PRO A 10 4.55 -22.95 -10.36
C PRO A 10 5.72 -22.95 -11.35
N PRO A 11 6.57 -23.99 -11.35
CA PRO A 11 7.63 -24.13 -12.34
C PRO A 11 7.12 -23.97 -13.78
N GLY A 12 7.85 -23.21 -14.60
CA GLY A 12 7.47 -22.94 -15.99
C GLY A 12 6.36 -21.91 -16.17
N ARG A 13 5.85 -21.29 -15.10
CA ARG A 13 4.89 -20.18 -15.15
C ARG A 13 5.49 -18.90 -14.56
N ALA A 14 4.99 -17.76 -15.00
CA ALA A 14 5.32 -16.45 -14.45
C ALA A 14 4.06 -15.81 -13.85
N LEU A 15 4.19 -15.20 -12.68
CA LEU A 15 3.14 -14.38 -12.08
C LEU A 15 3.46 -12.90 -12.29
N ILE A 16 2.58 -12.22 -13.04
CA ILE A 16 2.62 -10.79 -13.29
C ILE A 16 1.56 -10.11 -12.42
N ALA A 17 1.95 -9.05 -11.72
CA ALA A 17 1.06 -8.25 -10.89
C ALA A 17 1.17 -6.79 -11.34
N SER A 18 0.02 -6.11 -11.47
CA SER A 18 -0.05 -4.72 -11.87
C SER A 18 -1.01 -3.97 -10.94
N THR A 19 -0.66 -2.74 -10.59
CA THR A 19 -1.46 -1.88 -9.73
C THR A 19 -1.99 -0.71 -10.56
N VAL A 20 -3.30 -0.48 -10.49
CA VAL A 20 -3.96 0.67 -11.11
C VAL A 20 -4.50 1.57 -9.99
N VAL A 21 -4.18 2.86 -10.06
CA VAL A 21 -4.61 3.86 -9.07
C VAL A 21 -5.70 4.75 -9.67
N GLY A 22 -6.70 5.13 -8.86
CA GLY A 22 -7.73 6.10 -9.25
C GLY A 22 -8.83 5.53 -10.16
N CYS A 23 -9.05 4.21 -10.17
CA CYS A 23 -10.03 3.58 -11.04
C CYS A 23 -11.29 3.14 -10.26
N GLY A 24 -12.27 4.04 -10.15
CA GLY A 24 -13.53 3.77 -9.44
C GLY A 24 -14.42 2.71 -10.10
N SER A 25 -14.21 2.40 -11.39
CA SER A 25 -14.95 1.36 -12.12
C SER A 25 -14.60 -0.06 -11.68
N ALA A 26 -13.58 -0.26 -10.83
CA ALA A 26 -13.27 -1.59 -10.29
C ALA A 26 -14.23 -2.04 -9.18
N ALA A 27 -15.12 -1.13 -8.72
CA ALA A 27 -16.07 -1.40 -7.65
C ALA A 27 -17.22 -2.34 -8.08
N ASP A 28 -17.66 -2.26 -9.35
CA ASP A 28 -18.67 -3.17 -9.91
C ASP A 28 -18.03 -4.27 -10.79
N PRO A 29 -18.70 -5.43 -10.97
CA PRO A 29 -18.13 -6.54 -11.75
C PRO A 29 -17.86 -6.22 -13.22
N ALA A 30 -18.75 -5.49 -13.89
CA ALA A 30 -18.62 -5.20 -15.33
C ALA A 30 -17.44 -4.25 -15.60
N GLY A 31 -17.29 -3.23 -14.75
CA GLY A 31 -16.17 -2.31 -14.80
C GLY A 31 -14.84 -2.97 -14.44
N ARG A 32 -14.83 -3.96 -13.53
CA ARG A 32 -13.65 -4.78 -13.23
C ARG A 32 -13.17 -5.57 -14.45
N ASP A 33 -14.08 -6.23 -15.16
CA ASP A 33 -13.73 -7.01 -16.36
C ASP A 33 -13.22 -6.10 -17.49
N ALA A 34 -13.83 -4.92 -17.66
CA ALA A 34 -13.36 -3.93 -18.62
C ALA A 34 -11.95 -3.41 -18.28
N LEU A 35 -11.70 -3.17 -16.99
CA LEU A 35 -10.40 -2.75 -16.48
C LEU A 35 -9.33 -3.84 -16.71
N GLU A 36 -9.63 -5.09 -16.39
CA GLU A 36 -8.73 -6.23 -16.61
C GLU A 36 -8.30 -6.30 -18.08
N ARG A 37 -9.25 -6.24 -19.02
CA ARG A 37 -8.96 -6.24 -20.46
C ARG A 37 -8.09 -5.05 -20.88
N ALA A 38 -8.34 -3.87 -20.31
CA ALA A 38 -7.55 -2.68 -20.60
C ALA A 38 -6.11 -2.80 -20.08
N VAL A 39 -5.93 -3.32 -18.86
CA VAL A 39 -4.61 -3.61 -18.28
C VAL A 39 -3.87 -4.64 -19.12
N ARG A 40 -4.52 -5.75 -19.49
CA ARG A 40 -3.92 -6.79 -20.33
C ARG A 40 -3.41 -6.25 -21.67
N ARG A 41 -4.22 -5.44 -22.36
CA ARG A 41 -3.79 -4.74 -23.60
C ARG A 41 -2.61 -3.81 -23.36
N ARG A 42 -2.59 -3.08 -22.23
CA ARG A 42 -1.45 -2.21 -21.90
C ARG A 42 -0.18 -3.02 -21.63
N LEU A 43 -0.29 -4.16 -20.95
CA LEU A 43 0.84 -5.05 -20.69
C LEU A 43 1.41 -5.65 -21.98
N ALA A 44 0.58 -5.94 -23.00
CA ALA A 44 1.08 -6.37 -24.30
C ALA A 44 2.04 -5.34 -24.94
N VAL A 45 1.68 -4.06 -24.83
CA VAL A 45 2.55 -2.97 -25.31
C VAL A 45 3.84 -2.88 -24.48
N LEU A 46 3.74 -2.99 -23.16
CA LEU A 46 4.90 -2.86 -22.26
C LEU A 46 5.90 -4.01 -22.38
N TYR A 47 5.40 -5.24 -22.55
CA TYR A 47 6.24 -6.43 -22.68
C TYR A 47 6.61 -6.76 -24.14
N GLY A 48 6.03 -6.06 -25.12
CA GLY A 48 6.28 -6.33 -26.54
C GLY A 48 5.85 -7.72 -26.98
N MET A 49 4.81 -8.30 -26.34
CA MET A 49 4.31 -9.64 -26.63
C MET A 49 2.79 -9.70 -26.57
N ASP A 50 2.20 -10.70 -27.23
CA ASP A 50 0.78 -10.96 -27.09
C ASP A 50 0.46 -11.52 -25.69
N THR A 51 -0.43 -10.83 -24.98
CA THR A 51 -0.92 -11.23 -23.64
C THR A 51 -2.33 -11.78 -23.68
N SER A 52 -2.95 -11.91 -24.88
CA SER A 52 -4.34 -12.39 -25.05
C SER A 52 -4.60 -13.73 -24.36
N ARG A 53 -3.60 -14.63 -24.41
CA ARG A 53 -3.65 -15.99 -23.84
C ARG A 53 -3.28 -16.07 -22.36
N TRP A 54 -3.04 -14.95 -21.69
CA TRP A 54 -2.71 -14.99 -20.26
C TRP A 54 -3.94 -15.39 -19.44
N ASP A 55 -3.71 -16.24 -18.44
CA ASP A 55 -4.71 -16.63 -17.45
C ASP A 55 -4.84 -15.52 -16.40
N HIS A 56 -6.01 -14.88 -16.28
CA HIS A 56 -6.27 -13.93 -15.21
C HIS A 56 -6.55 -14.68 -13.90
N VAL A 57 -5.72 -14.43 -12.88
CA VAL A 57 -5.83 -15.09 -11.58
C VAL A 57 -6.83 -14.36 -10.68
N ALA A 58 -6.65 -13.05 -10.48
CA ALA A 58 -7.50 -12.27 -9.59
C ALA A 58 -7.33 -10.76 -9.83
N THR A 59 -8.39 -10.01 -9.53
CA THR A 59 -8.37 -8.55 -9.39
C THR A 59 -8.94 -8.19 -8.02
N TYR A 60 -8.20 -7.36 -7.28
CA TYR A 60 -8.58 -6.87 -5.97
C TYR A 60 -8.79 -5.36 -6.03
N HIS A 61 -10.01 -4.91 -5.72
CA HIS A 61 -10.30 -3.49 -5.56
C HIS A 61 -10.14 -3.12 -4.08
N ILE A 62 -9.24 -2.17 -3.81
CA ILE A 62 -8.97 -1.67 -2.46
C ILE A 62 -9.34 -0.19 -2.44
N ALA A 63 -10.53 0.12 -1.91
CA ALA A 63 -11.10 1.47 -1.98
C ALA A 63 -10.20 2.52 -1.29
N GLU A 64 -9.66 2.18 -0.12
CA GLU A 64 -8.76 3.05 0.65
C GLU A 64 -7.33 2.49 0.66
N ALA A 65 -6.80 2.22 -0.54
CA ALA A 65 -5.51 1.54 -0.69
C ALA A 65 -4.33 2.31 -0.06
N LEU A 66 -4.30 3.63 -0.23
CA LEU A 66 -3.20 4.49 0.19
C LEU A 66 -3.71 5.89 0.58
N PRO A 67 -3.25 6.47 1.70
CA PRO A 67 -3.56 7.85 2.04
C PRO A 67 -2.97 8.82 1.02
N ALA A 68 -3.75 9.85 0.67
CA ALA A 68 -3.30 10.91 -0.22
C ALA A 68 -2.11 11.69 0.37
N MET A 69 -1.14 12.02 -0.48
CA MET A 69 0.03 12.85 -0.17
C MET A 69 0.11 14.09 -1.08
N PRO A 70 -0.88 15.00 -1.04
CA PRO A 70 -0.82 16.21 -1.85
C PRO A 70 0.33 17.13 -1.37
N PRO A 71 1.00 17.86 -2.28
CA PRO A 71 2.01 18.84 -1.91
C PRO A 71 1.39 20.11 -1.27
N PRO A 72 2.09 20.77 -0.32
CA PRO A 72 3.30 20.31 0.36
C PRO A 72 2.99 19.25 1.42
N HIS A 73 3.71 18.11 1.38
CA HIS A 73 3.50 17.01 2.31
C HIS A 73 4.46 17.06 3.50
N ASN A 74 3.93 16.98 4.72
CA ASN A 74 4.75 16.85 5.93
C ASN A 74 5.11 15.37 6.18
N PHE A 75 6.34 14.98 5.88
CA PHE A 75 6.86 13.62 6.08
C PHE A 75 7.13 13.25 7.56
N ARG A 76 6.89 14.16 8.50
CA ARG A 76 7.16 13.94 9.91
C ARG A 76 6.04 14.51 10.78
N ARG A 77 4.78 14.25 10.39
CA ARG A 77 3.60 14.66 11.17
C ARG A 77 3.74 14.23 12.65
N PRO A 78 3.19 15.00 13.61
CA PRO A 78 3.26 14.69 15.03
C PRO A 78 2.76 13.27 15.35
N VAL A 79 3.23 12.64 16.42
CA VAL A 79 2.73 11.32 16.86
C VAL A 79 1.97 11.39 18.17
N ARG A 80 1.99 12.54 18.84
CA ARG A 80 1.14 12.87 20.00
C ARG A 80 -0.06 13.65 19.50
N LEU A 81 -1.27 13.24 19.86
CA LEU A 81 -2.51 13.93 19.47
C LEU A 81 -3.05 14.78 20.62
N VAL A 82 -3.43 14.10 21.71
CA VAL A 82 -3.95 14.69 22.95
C VAL A 82 -3.49 13.82 24.12
N GLY A 83 -3.67 14.27 25.37
CA GLY A 83 -3.09 13.65 26.57
C GLY A 83 -3.14 12.11 26.58
N GLY A 84 -1.96 11.49 26.48
CA GLY A 84 -1.81 10.02 26.48
C GLY A 84 -2.22 9.29 25.19
N LEU A 85 -2.75 9.99 24.18
CA LEU A 85 -3.12 9.44 22.89
C LEU A 85 -2.05 9.68 21.82
N TYR A 86 -1.60 8.57 21.24
CA TYR A 86 -0.56 8.55 20.20
C TYR A 86 -1.10 7.94 18.92
N VAL A 87 -0.57 8.39 17.78
CA VAL A 87 -0.92 7.89 16.46
C VAL A 87 0.32 7.54 15.67
N CYS A 88 0.26 6.41 14.97
CA CYS A 88 1.24 5.98 13.98
C CYS A 88 0.51 5.39 12.77
N GLY A 89 1.28 5.23 11.70
CA GLY A 89 0.77 4.84 10.38
C GLY A 89 1.55 5.51 9.26
N ASP A 90 1.34 5.03 8.05
CA ASP A 90 1.90 5.57 6.82
C ASP A 90 1.46 7.03 6.58
N HIS A 91 0.23 7.38 6.97
CA HIS A 91 -0.31 8.74 6.97
C HIS A 91 0.41 9.73 7.92
N ARG A 92 1.34 9.28 8.77
CA ARG A 92 2.17 10.14 9.65
C ARG A 92 3.57 10.41 9.10
N ALA A 93 3.96 9.74 8.01
CA ALA A 93 5.25 9.90 7.37
C ALA A 93 5.11 9.88 5.84
N SER A 94 5.77 8.94 5.14
CA SER A 94 5.48 8.62 3.75
C SER A 94 4.43 7.50 3.66
N THR A 95 3.59 7.54 2.62
CA THR A 95 2.60 6.50 2.32
C THR A 95 3.29 5.21 1.85
N SER A 96 3.86 4.48 2.80
CA SER A 96 4.63 3.26 2.59
C SER A 96 4.72 2.45 3.88
N LEU A 97 5.03 1.15 3.74
CA LEU A 97 5.33 0.26 4.88
C LEU A 97 6.47 0.82 5.75
N GLN A 98 7.56 1.30 5.13
CA GLN A 98 8.68 1.90 5.85
C GLN A 98 8.24 3.15 6.63
N GLY A 99 7.42 4.01 6.02
CA GLY A 99 6.84 5.19 6.68
C GLY A 99 6.00 4.83 7.90
N ALA A 100 5.16 3.79 7.80
CA ALA A 100 4.38 3.26 8.91
C ALA A 100 5.27 2.75 10.06
N MET A 101 6.30 1.95 9.75
CA MET A 101 7.22 1.44 10.77
C MET A 101 8.01 2.56 11.45
N VAL A 102 8.46 3.56 10.69
CA VAL A 102 9.19 4.73 11.22
C VAL A 102 8.29 5.56 12.13
N SER A 103 7.05 5.83 11.75
CA SER A 103 6.11 6.57 12.60
C SER A 103 5.72 5.76 13.85
N GLY A 104 5.59 4.43 13.73
CA GLY A 104 5.39 3.51 14.86
C GLY A 104 6.52 3.60 15.89
N ARG A 105 7.78 3.55 15.44
CA ARG A 105 8.94 3.70 16.32
C ARG A 105 8.96 5.06 17.02
N ARG A 106 8.55 6.14 16.33
CA ARG A 106 8.43 7.47 16.93
C ARG A 106 7.34 7.54 17.98
N ALA A 107 6.16 6.96 17.71
CA ALA A 107 5.05 6.91 18.66
C ALA A 107 5.44 6.12 19.91
N ALA A 108 6.05 4.95 19.77
CA ALA A 108 6.51 4.15 20.90
C ALA A 108 7.53 4.88 21.78
N ARG A 109 8.51 5.58 21.17
CA ARG A 109 9.47 6.41 21.93
C ARG A 109 8.78 7.56 22.67
N ALA A 110 7.76 8.16 22.06
CA ALA A 110 6.99 9.22 22.70
C ALA A 110 6.21 8.69 23.92
N VAL A 111 5.55 7.53 23.78
CA VAL A 111 4.88 6.83 24.88
C VAL A 111 5.84 6.55 26.03
N LEU A 112 6.99 5.94 25.75
CA LEU A 112 7.97 5.57 26.78
C LEU A 112 8.54 6.80 27.51
N ALA A 113 8.77 7.90 26.79
CA ALA A 113 9.26 9.14 27.41
C ALA A 113 8.22 9.75 28.34
N ASP A 114 6.96 9.79 27.91
CA ASP A 114 5.89 10.45 28.68
C ASP A 114 5.47 9.58 29.88
N LEU A 115 5.39 8.25 29.72
CA LEU A 115 5.10 7.32 30.82
C LEU A 115 6.30 7.14 31.77
N GLY A 116 7.52 7.13 31.25
CA GLY A 116 8.74 7.05 32.05
C GLY A 116 9.03 8.34 32.83
N GLY A 117 8.56 9.48 32.32
CA GLY A 117 8.53 10.76 33.04
C GLY A 117 7.36 10.90 34.02
N HIS A 118 6.30 10.09 33.87
CA HIS A 118 5.16 9.99 34.77
C HIS A 118 5.29 8.79 35.73
N ARG A 119 6.41 8.68 36.46
CA ARG A 119 6.36 7.92 37.73
C ARG A 119 5.38 8.67 38.66
N VAL A 120 4.23 8.05 38.90
CA VAL A 120 3.22 8.48 39.87
C VAL A 120 3.93 8.71 41.21
N PRO A 121 3.71 9.84 41.92
CA PRO A 121 4.22 9.98 43.28
C PRO A 121 3.59 8.87 44.12
N GLY A 122 4.44 8.10 44.81
CA GLY A 122 4.01 7.18 45.86
C GLY A 122 3.52 7.93 47.09
#